data_AF-A0A453N1C3-F1
#
_entry.id   AF-A0A453N1C3-F1
#
_cell.length_a   1.000
_cell.length_b   1.000
_cell.length_c   1.000
_cell.angle_alpha   90.00
_cell.angle_beta   90.00
_cell.angle_gamma   90.00
#
_symmetry.space_group_name_H-M   'P 1'
#
loop_
_entity.id
_entity.type
_entity.pdbx_description
1 polymer ?
#
loop_
_entity_poly.entity_id
_entity_poly.type
_entity_poly.pdbx_seq_one_letter_code
_entity_poly.pdbx_strand_id
1 'polypeptide(L)'
;MLQVVIDVRNMYEIRIGKFKRAVDPCTESFREFPSWVDNQFQLAESDSHQSSVNDNTVTEGAEDLNSSGPKELPRVAMYCTGGIRCEKASSFLLDKGFKEVYHLEGGILKYLEEIPEAESLWEGECFVFDKRVSVEHGLAQGTHKLCYGCKQPVSDEDMESPKWEYGVSCPYCFSRRSEEEKERARARHRQFKTWGVIGGPDKGRSPKRLEASDGVKEDKQPRNSV
;
A
#
# COMPACT_ATOMS: atom_id res chain seq x y z
N MET A 1 22.51 6.44 -24.47
CA MET A 1 22.14 6.57 -23.04
C MET A 1 20.81 5.89 -22.82
N LEU A 2 20.76 4.89 -21.93
CA LEU A 2 19.52 4.24 -21.53
C LEU A 2 18.77 5.18 -20.57
N GLN A 3 17.49 5.42 -20.81
CA GLN A 3 16.62 6.13 -19.87
C GLN A 3 15.48 5.21 -19.45
N VAL A 4 15.15 5.22 -18.17
CA VAL A 4 14.06 4.42 -17.60
C VAL A 4 13.09 5.34 -16.86
N VAL A 5 11.79 5.13 -17.10
CA VAL A 5 10.73 5.79 -16.35
C VAL A 5 10.16 4.75 -15.39
N ILE A 6 10.17 5.02 -14.09
CA ILE A 6 9.78 4.06 -13.04
C ILE A 6 8.56 4.59 -12.30
N ASP A 7 7.51 3.78 -12.21
CA ASP A 7 6.38 4.04 -11.34
C ASP A 7 6.74 3.60 -9.91
N VAL A 8 6.81 4.53 -8.97
CA VAL A 8 7.21 4.24 -7.57
C VAL A 8 5.99 3.91 -6.72
N ARG A 9 4.83 3.68 -7.35
CA ARG A 9 3.59 3.32 -6.65
C ARG A 9 3.49 1.83 -6.38
N ASN A 10 2.51 1.45 -5.55
CA ASN A 10 2.22 0.05 -5.31
C ASN A 10 1.38 -0.50 -6.47
N MET A 11 1.46 -1.81 -6.71
CA MET A 11 0.80 -2.50 -7.83
C MET A 11 -0.70 -2.21 -7.95
N TYR A 12 -1.43 -2.06 -6.83
CA TYR A 12 -2.86 -1.73 -6.87
C TYR A 12 -3.17 -0.32 -7.42
N GLU A 13 -2.22 0.61 -7.33
CA GLU A 13 -2.34 1.96 -7.87
C GLU A 13 -2.01 1.98 -9.37
N ILE A 14 -1.02 1.16 -9.78
CA ILE A 14 -0.56 1.03 -11.16
C ILE A 14 -1.60 0.31 -12.01
N ARG A 15 -2.29 -0.69 -11.43
CA ARG A 15 -3.34 -1.46 -12.09
C ARG A 15 -4.43 -0.58 -12.72
N ILE A 16 -4.78 0.53 -12.09
CA ILE A 16 -5.92 1.36 -12.52
C ILE A 16 -5.52 2.52 -13.43
N GLY A 17 -4.22 2.81 -13.55
CA GLY A 17 -3.71 3.80 -14.47
C GLY A 17 -2.22 4.04 -14.29
N LYS A 18 -1.53 4.42 -15.37
CA LYS A 18 -0.06 4.61 -15.41
C LYS A 18 0.37 5.43 -16.61
N PHE A 19 1.62 5.88 -16.62
CA PHE A 19 2.22 6.45 -17.83
C PHE A 19 2.60 5.37 -18.85
N LYS A 20 2.39 5.67 -20.14
CA LYS A 20 2.84 4.83 -21.25
C LYS A 20 4.33 4.49 -21.10
N ARG A 21 4.66 3.20 -21.25
CA ARG A 21 6.04 2.65 -21.21
C ARG A 21 6.77 2.80 -19.88
N ALA A 22 6.10 3.21 -18.80
CA ALA A 22 6.70 3.17 -17.47
C ALA A 22 6.94 1.73 -17.01
N VAL A 23 8.06 1.52 -16.34
CA VAL A 23 8.40 0.27 -15.66
C VAL A 23 7.57 0.17 -14.39
N ASP A 24 6.91 -0.98 -14.22
CA ASP A 24 6.17 -1.37 -13.03
C ASP A 24 7.07 -2.27 -12.15
N PRO A 25 7.46 -1.81 -10.95
CA PRO A 25 8.23 -2.62 -10.01
C PRO A 25 7.47 -3.81 -9.40
N CYS A 26 6.15 -3.88 -9.59
CA CYS A 26 5.25 -4.88 -9.01
C CYS A 26 5.29 -4.94 -7.47
N THR A 27 5.58 -3.82 -6.80
CA THR A 27 5.68 -3.77 -5.33
C THR A 27 4.30 -3.78 -4.65
N GLU A 28 4.14 -4.51 -3.56
CA GLU A 28 2.95 -4.42 -2.71
C GLU A 28 3.04 -3.26 -1.71
N SER A 29 4.27 -2.86 -1.38
CA SER A 29 4.62 -1.79 -0.45
C SER A 29 5.87 -1.05 -0.92
N PHE A 30 5.89 0.28 -0.76
CA PHE A 30 7.07 1.11 -1.04
C PHE A 30 8.35 0.66 -0.33
N ARG A 31 8.26 -0.08 0.79
CA ARG A 31 9.42 -0.65 1.48
C ARG A 31 10.20 -1.67 0.64
N GLU A 32 9.57 -2.25 -0.38
CA GLU A 32 10.17 -3.23 -1.30
C GLU A 32 10.96 -2.55 -2.43
N PHE A 33 10.77 -1.25 -2.64
CA PHE A 33 11.41 -0.50 -3.73
C PHE A 33 12.95 -0.58 -3.68
N PRO A 34 13.63 -0.42 -2.53
CA PRO A 34 15.08 -0.56 -2.46
C PRO A 34 15.59 -1.92 -2.96
N SER A 35 14.99 -3.01 -2.48
CA SER A 35 15.36 -4.37 -2.91
C SER A 35 15.07 -4.60 -4.39
N TRP A 36 13.99 -4.01 -4.92
CA TRP A 36 13.71 -4.07 -6.35
C TRP A 36 14.82 -3.39 -7.17
N VAL A 37 15.26 -2.18 -6.80
CA VAL A 37 16.36 -1.48 -7.48
C VAL A 37 17.63 -2.31 -7.48
N ASP A 38 18.03 -2.81 -6.30
CA ASP A 38 19.25 -3.60 -6.17
C ASP A 38 19.24 -4.83 -7.09
N ASN A 39 18.10 -5.53 -7.17
CA ASN A 39 17.92 -6.68 -8.06
C ASN A 39 17.90 -6.29 -9.55
N GLN A 40 17.19 -5.22 -9.93
CA GLN A 40 17.08 -4.80 -11.34
C GLN A 40 18.41 -4.36 -11.92
N PHE A 41 19.21 -3.66 -11.12
CA PHE A 41 20.48 -3.09 -11.56
C PHE A 41 21.69 -3.91 -11.15
N GLN A 42 21.47 -5.05 -10.47
CA GLN A 42 22.51 -5.98 -10.01
C GLN A 42 23.55 -5.26 -9.14
N LEU A 43 23.07 -4.41 -8.25
CA LEU A 43 23.92 -3.65 -7.33
C LEU A 43 24.34 -4.59 -6.20
N ALA A 44 25.64 -4.77 -5.98
CA ALA A 44 26.13 -5.48 -4.81
C ALA A 44 25.70 -4.73 -3.54
N GLU A 45 25.41 -5.46 -2.46
CA GLU A 45 25.21 -4.82 -1.16
C GLU A 45 26.51 -4.14 -0.75
N SER A 46 26.46 -2.81 -0.59
CA SER A 46 27.54 -2.07 0.03
C SER A 46 27.56 -2.45 1.51
N ASP A 47 28.47 -3.33 1.89
CA ASP A 47 28.69 -3.76 3.27
C ASP A 47 28.89 -2.54 4.20
N SER A 48 27.88 -2.27 5.01
CA SER A 48 28.03 -1.43 6.20
C SER A 48 27.20 -1.99 7.37
N HIS A 49 27.59 -3.17 7.88
CA HIS A 49 27.86 -3.39 9.31
C HIS A 49 28.38 -4.81 9.59
N GLN A 50 29.52 -4.87 10.29
CA GLN A 50 30.26 -6.05 10.72
C GLN A 50 29.47 -7.01 11.62
N SER A 51 29.69 -8.32 11.40
CA SER A 51 30.18 -9.20 12.47
C SER A 51 30.78 -10.50 11.92
N SER A 52 32.02 -10.73 12.32
CA SER A 52 32.86 -11.93 12.27
C SER A 52 32.15 -13.28 12.45
N VAL A 53 32.46 -14.27 11.59
CA VAL A 53 32.92 -15.63 11.97
C VAL A 53 33.75 -16.22 10.81
N ASN A 54 34.94 -16.74 11.11
CA ASN A 54 35.80 -17.51 10.20
C ASN A 54 35.22 -18.91 9.92
N ASP A 55 35.35 -19.44 8.70
CA ASP A 55 35.93 -20.77 8.52
C ASP A 55 36.47 -20.98 7.10
N ASN A 56 37.61 -21.66 7.02
CA ASN A 56 38.37 -21.94 5.81
C ASN A 56 37.86 -23.19 5.11
N THR A 57 37.57 -23.12 3.80
CA THR A 57 37.70 -24.31 2.94
C THR A 57 38.12 -23.90 1.54
N VAL A 58 39.31 -24.37 1.15
CA VAL A 58 39.89 -24.25 -0.18
C VAL A 58 39.28 -25.33 -1.07
N THR A 59 38.75 -24.96 -2.23
CA THR A 59 38.71 -25.84 -3.41
C THR A 59 38.95 -25.00 -4.66
N GLU A 60 39.92 -25.45 -5.46
CA GLU A 60 40.34 -24.86 -6.72
C GLU A 60 39.43 -25.30 -7.88
N GLY A 61 39.24 -24.39 -8.84
CA GLY A 61 39.08 -24.71 -10.26
C GLY A 61 37.66 -24.77 -10.81
N ALA A 62 37.22 -23.69 -11.47
CA ALA A 62 36.70 -23.72 -12.84
C ALA A 62 36.27 -22.30 -13.31
N GLU A 63 36.98 -21.83 -14.33
CA GLU A 63 36.45 -21.10 -15.49
C GLU A 63 36.03 -19.63 -15.33
N ASP A 64 36.97 -18.78 -15.77
CA ASP A 64 36.74 -17.42 -16.27
C ASP A 64 35.55 -17.37 -17.24
N LEU A 65 34.60 -16.48 -16.96
CA LEU A 65 33.93 -15.57 -17.91
C LEU A 65 32.81 -14.81 -17.17
N ASN A 66 33.13 -13.66 -16.58
CA ASN A 66 32.24 -12.52 -16.72
C ASN A 66 33.04 -11.22 -16.67
N SER A 67 33.51 -10.84 -17.85
CA SER A 67 33.80 -9.45 -18.18
C SER A 67 32.52 -8.63 -17.99
N SER A 68 32.48 -7.83 -16.93
CA SER A 68 31.72 -6.59 -16.96
C SER A 68 32.50 -5.54 -16.20
N GLY A 69 33.19 -4.68 -16.95
CA GLY A 69 33.61 -3.38 -16.43
C GLY A 69 32.40 -2.62 -15.84
N PRO A 70 32.63 -1.52 -15.11
CA PRO A 70 31.57 -0.82 -14.38
C PRO A 70 30.37 -0.55 -15.29
N LYS A 71 29.24 -1.20 -14.99
CA LYS A 71 28.00 -1.04 -15.73
C LYS A 71 27.49 0.36 -15.45
N GLU A 72 27.55 1.22 -16.45
CA GLU A 72 27.07 2.60 -16.33
C GLU A 72 25.56 2.57 -16.01
N LEU A 73 25.18 3.16 -14.87
CA LEU A 73 23.79 3.20 -14.43
C LEU A 73 22.98 4.15 -15.32
N PRO A 74 21.72 3.81 -15.65
CA PRO A 74 20.91 4.62 -16.55
C PRO A 74 20.42 5.91 -15.91
N ARG A 75 19.89 6.78 -16.75
CA ARG A 75 19.10 7.93 -16.30
C ARG A 75 17.75 7.44 -15.84
N VAL A 76 17.35 7.84 -14.64
CA VAL A 76 16.11 7.42 -14.01
C VAL A 76 15.17 8.61 -13.90
N ALA A 77 13.98 8.50 -14.48
CA ALA A 77 12.87 9.39 -14.20
C ALA A 77 11.81 8.63 -13.40
N MET A 78 11.27 9.23 -12.34
CA MET A 78 10.31 8.59 -11.47
C MET A 78 9.03 9.40 -11.33
N TYR A 79 7.95 8.73 -10.96
CA TYR A 79 6.73 9.42 -10.56
C TYR A 79 5.97 8.62 -9.50
N CYS A 80 5.13 9.34 -8.75
CA CYS A 80 4.12 8.78 -7.88
C CYS A 80 2.96 9.78 -7.79
N THR A 81 1.91 9.48 -7.03
CA THR A 81 0.68 10.30 -7.00
C THR A 81 0.95 11.77 -6.73
N GLY A 82 1.74 12.10 -5.70
CA GLY A 82 2.02 13.49 -5.29
C GLY A 82 3.48 13.79 -4.95
N GLY A 83 4.44 13.04 -5.49
CA GLY A 83 5.88 13.32 -5.36
C GLY A 83 6.59 12.73 -4.14
N ILE A 84 5.94 12.59 -2.97
CA ILE A 84 6.63 12.22 -1.71
C ILE A 84 7.46 10.92 -1.78
N ARG A 85 6.98 9.87 -2.45
CA ARG A 85 7.76 8.63 -2.61
C ARG A 85 8.97 8.84 -3.52
N CYS A 86 8.84 9.68 -4.53
CA CYS A 86 9.92 10.01 -5.44
C CYS A 86 11.03 10.80 -4.74
N GLU A 87 10.70 11.72 -3.82
CA GLU A 87 11.72 12.40 -3.01
C GLU A 87 12.60 11.41 -2.25
N LYS A 88 11.97 10.45 -1.56
CA LYS A 88 12.68 9.40 -0.81
C LYS A 88 13.46 8.46 -1.72
N ALA A 89 12.85 8.04 -2.83
CA ALA A 89 13.50 7.18 -3.81
C ALA A 89 14.69 7.87 -4.48
N SER A 90 14.60 9.18 -4.72
CA SER A 90 15.69 9.97 -5.31
C SER A 90 16.93 9.95 -4.43
N SER A 91 16.79 10.22 -3.12
CA SER A 91 17.92 10.12 -2.18
C SER A 91 18.56 8.73 -2.20
N PHE A 92 17.75 7.69 -2.14
CA PHE A 92 18.24 6.31 -2.16
C PHE A 92 19.00 5.97 -3.47
N LEU A 93 18.48 6.36 -4.63
CA LEU A 93 19.14 6.11 -5.92
C LEU A 93 20.47 6.88 -6.04
N LEU A 94 20.52 8.13 -5.57
CA LEU A 94 21.75 8.91 -5.54
C LEU A 94 22.81 8.22 -4.66
N ASP A 95 22.42 7.72 -3.48
CA ASP A 95 23.30 6.98 -2.57
C ASP A 95 23.83 5.68 -3.19
N LYS A 96 23.03 5.04 -4.06
CA LYS A 96 23.42 3.85 -4.85
C LYS A 96 24.30 4.16 -6.07
N GLY A 97 24.61 5.44 -6.31
CA GLY A 97 25.54 5.87 -7.36
C GLY A 97 24.88 6.22 -8.69
N PHE A 98 23.55 6.29 -8.77
CA PHE A 98 22.88 6.86 -9.94
C PHE A 98 23.20 8.35 -10.04
N LYS A 99 23.73 8.80 -11.18
CA LYS A 99 24.14 10.20 -11.36
C LYS A 99 23.01 11.10 -11.82
N GLU A 100 22.05 10.53 -12.55
CA GLU A 100 20.98 11.25 -13.24
C GLU A 100 19.63 10.71 -12.77
N VAL A 101 19.14 11.27 -11.67
CA VAL A 101 17.87 10.92 -11.04
C VAL A 101 16.92 12.10 -11.10
N TYR A 102 15.77 11.90 -11.72
CA TYR A 102 14.73 12.89 -11.92
C TYR A 102 13.41 12.34 -11.39
N HIS A 103 12.49 13.23 -11.02
CA HIS A 103 11.10 12.85 -10.76
C HIS A 103 10.13 13.87 -11.36
N LEU A 104 8.88 13.45 -11.51
CA LEU A 104 7.78 14.33 -11.89
C LEU A 104 7.46 15.25 -10.71
N GLU A 105 7.80 16.53 -10.85
CA GLU A 105 7.52 17.56 -9.84
C GLU A 105 6.00 17.68 -9.61
N GLY A 106 5.57 17.63 -8.35
CA GLY A 106 4.14 17.62 -7.99
C GLY A 106 3.41 16.29 -8.26
N GLY A 107 4.09 15.30 -8.86
CA GLY A 107 3.54 13.98 -9.13
C GLY A 107 2.44 13.96 -10.20
N ILE A 108 1.74 12.82 -10.27
CA ILE A 108 0.69 12.59 -11.26
C ILE A 108 -0.45 13.61 -11.12
N LEU A 109 -0.80 14.02 -9.90
CA LEU A 109 -1.91 14.96 -9.70
C LEU A 109 -1.66 16.31 -10.37
N LYS A 110 -0.47 16.90 -10.20
CA LYS A 110 -0.10 18.14 -10.89
C LYS A 110 -0.08 17.96 -12.40
N TYR A 111 0.43 16.84 -12.88
CA TYR A 111 0.42 16.51 -14.31
C TYR A 111 -1.00 16.45 -14.89
N LEU A 112 -1.93 15.78 -14.23
CA LEU A 112 -3.33 15.66 -14.68
C LEU A 112 -4.09 16.99 -14.62
N GLU A 113 -3.63 17.92 -13.80
CA GLU A 113 -4.20 19.27 -13.69
C GLU A 113 -3.67 20.21 -14.79
N GLU A 114 -2.37 20.14 -15.10
CA GLU A 114 -1.70 21.12 -15.95
C GLU A 114 -1.59 20.70 -17.43
N ILE A 115 -1.48 19.40 -17.71
CA ILE A 115 -1.26 18.90 -19.06
C ILE A 115 -2.59 18.62 -19.75
N PRO A 116 -2.86 19.21 -20.94
CA PRO A 116 -4.07 18.90 -21.70
C PRO A 116 -4.19 17.41 -22.00
N GLU A 117 -5.38 16.85 -21.83
CA GLU A 117 -5.63 15.41 -22.04
C GLU A 117 -5.22 14.93 -23.44
N ALA A 118 -5.40 15.77 -24.47
CA ALA A 118 -5.01 15.46 -25.85
C ALA A 118 -3.48 15.24 -26.03
N GLU A 119 -2.68 15.79 -25.13
CA GLU A 119 -1.21 15.66 -25.12
C GLU A 119 -0.71 14.66 -24.08
N SER A 120 -1.64 14.08 -23.31
CA SER A 120 -1.31 13.27 -22.16
C SER A 120 -0.73 11.90 -22.53
N LEU A 121 0.27 11.49 -21.76
CA LEU A 121 0.84 10.14 -21.80
C LEU A 121 0.25 9.23 -20.72
N TRP A 122 -0.66 9.75 -19.89
CA TRP A 122 -1.34 9.01 -18.85
C TRP A 122 -2.46 8.15 -19.43
N GLU A 123 -2.56 6.90 -18.97
CA GLU A 123 -3.63 5.96 -19.32
C GLU A 123 -4.37 5.54 -18.05
N GLY A 124 -5.70 5.52 -18.10
CA GLY A 124 -6.57 5.13 -16.98
C GLY A 124 -6.75 6.22 -15.91
N GLU A 125 -6.99 5.81 -14.67
CA GLU A 125 -7.29 6.69 -13.55
C GLU A 125 -6.13 6.72 -12.54
N CYS A 126 -5.95 7.85 -11.84
CA CYS A 126 -4.94 7.98 -10.79
C CYS A 126 -5.54 7.65 -9.42
N PHE A 127 -5.00 6.63 -8.75
CA PHE A 127 -5.42 6.29 -7.39
C PHE A 127 -5.06 7.41 -6.38
N VAL A 128 -6.01 7.76 -5.51
CA VAL A 128 -5.84 8.74 -4.43
C VAL A 128 -6.29 8.19 -3.08
N PHE A 129 -5.56 8.56 -2.03
CA PHE A 129 -5.79 8.09 -0.66
C PHE A 129 -6.85 8.90 0.08
N ASP A 130 -7.98 9.16 -0.57
CA ASP A 130 -9.12 9.86 0.03
C ASP A 130 -10.46 9.23 -0.41
N LYS A 131 -11.57 9.91 -0.14
CA LYS A 131 -12.93 9.40 -0.42
C LYS A 131 -13.21 9.19 -1.91
N ARG A 132 -12.47 9.86 -2.80
CA ARG A 132 -12.64 9.77 -4.25
C ARG A 132 -12.14 8.44 -4.80
N VAL A 133 -11.18 7.80 -4.13
CA VAL A 133 -10.49 6.56 -4.53
C VAL A 133 -9.61 6.73 -5.77
N SER A 134 -10.11 7.39 -6.80
CA SER A 134 -9.39 7.70 -8.01
C SER A 134 -9.82 9.03 -8.62
N VAL A 135 -8.97 9.58 -9.48
CA VAL A 135 -9.24 10.78 -10.27
C VAL A 135 -8.81 10.58 -11.73
N GLU A 136 -9.50 11.26 -12.64
CA GLU A 136 -9.21 11.33 -14.07
C GLU A 136 -8.45 12.64 -14.40
N HIS A 137 -8.27 12.93 -15.69
CA HIS A 137 -7.75 14.23 -16.15
C HIS A 137 -8.59 15.39 -15.59
N GLY A 138 -7.93 16.52 -15.35
CA GLY A 138 -8.55 17.67 -14.67
C GLY A 138 -8.93 17.41 -13.21
N LEU A 139 -8.38 16.35 -12.61
CA LEU A 139 -8.67 15.93 -11.23
C LEU A 139 -10.15 15.62 -10.96
N ALA A 140 -10.92 15.32 -12.00
CA ALA A 140 -12.29 14.88 -11.90
C ALA A 140 -12.37 13.55 -11.12
N GLN A 141 -13.46 13.34 -10.39
CA GLN A 141 -13.64 12.09 -9.64
C GLN A 141 -13.78 10.91 -10.61
N GLY A 142 -12.95 9.88 -10.43
CA GLY A 142 -12.96 8.68 -11.27
C GLY A 142 -14.06 7.68 -10.91
N THR A 143 -14.04 6.54 -11.59
CA THR A 143 -15.11 5.53 -11.49
C THR A 143 -14.87 4.52 -10.36
N HIS A 144 -13.61 4.22 -10.04
CA HIS A 144 -13.25 3.15 -9.10
C HIS A 144 -13.85 3.34 -7.70
N LYS A 145 -14.21 2.23 -7.07
CA LYS A 145 -14.67 2.18 -5.68
C LYS A 145 -13.61 1.54 -4.80
N LEU A 146 -13.73 1.71 -3.48
CA LEU A 146 -12.81 1.12 -2.53
C LEU A 146 -13.35 -0.24 -2.05
N CYS A 147 -12.57 -1.29 -2.20
CA CYS A 147 -12.85 -2.52 -1.47
C CYS A 147 -12.60 -2.30 0.02
N TYR A 148 -13.65 -2.34 0.84
CA TYR A 148 -13.50 -2.16 2.29
C TYR A 148 -12.75 -3.29 3.00
N GLY A 149 -12.60 -4.45 2.34
CA GLY A 149 -11.81 -5.59 2.81
C GLY A 149 -10.30 -5.35 2.74
N CYS A 150 -9.77 -4.96 1.58
CA CYS A 150 -8.33 -4.79 1.34
C CYS A 150 -7.86 -3.36 1.08
N LYS A 151 -8.77 -2.38 1.00
CA LYS A 151 -8.50 -0.97 0.71
C LYS A 151 -7.87 -0.72 -0.66
N GLN A 152 -8.09 -1.63 -1.60
CA GLN A 152 -7.67 -1.46 -2.99
C GLN A 152 -8.82 -0.95 -3.86
N PRO A 153 -8.52 -0.24 -4.96
CA PRO A 153 -9.53 0.18 -5.93
C PRO A 153 -10.14 -1.05 -6.63
N VAL A 154 -11.44 -1.01 -6.89
CA VAL A 154 -12.19 -2.01 -7.64
C VAL A 154 -13.00 -1.30 -8.72
N SER A 155 -13.02 -1.85 -9.93
CA SER A 155 -13.86 -1.39 -11.03
C SER A 155 -15.30 -1.89 -10.85
N ASP A 156 -16.22 -1.42 -11.71
CA ASP A 156 -17.57 -1.96 -11.76
C ASP A 156 -17.57 -3.46 -12.16
N GLU A 157 -16.70 -3.84 -13.11
CA GLU A 157 -16.50 -5.24 -13.51
C GLU A 157 -15.99 -6.12 -12.36
N ASP A 158 -15.07 -5.62 -11.52
CA ASP A 158 -14.61 -6.34 -10.34
C ASP A 158 -15.74 -6.66 -9.36
N MET A 159 -16.74 -5.76 -9.27
CA MET A 159 -17.89 -5.90 -8.40
C MET A 159 -18.93 -6.89 -8.93
N GLU A 160 -18.85 -7.31 -10.20
CA GLU A 160 -19.69 -8.36 -10.78
C GLU A 160 -19.18 -9.78 -10.49
N SER A 161 -17.93 -9.89 -10.03
CA SER A 161 -17.31 -11.19 -9.73
C SER A 161 -18.03 -11.94 -8.60
N PRO A 162 -18.13 -13.28 -8.64
CA PRO A 162 -18.61 -14.07 -7.50
C PRO A 162 -17.71 -13.98 -6.25
N LYS A 163 -16.51 -13.40 -6.40
CA LYS A 163 -15.57 -13.12 -5.31
C LYS A 163 -15.83 -11.77 -4.63
N TRP A 164 -16.73 -10.95 -5.20
CA TRP A 164 -17.13 -9.68 -4.61
C TRP A 164 -18.19 -9.90 -3.53
N GLU A 165 -17.93 -9.34 -2.36
CA GLU A 165 -18.91 -9.21 -1.30
C GLU A 165 -18.74 -7.81 -0.70
N TYR A 166 -19.74 -6.94 -0.92
CA TYR A 166 -19.67 -5.55 -0.50
C TYR A 166 -19.36 -5.43 1.01
N GLY A 167 -18.32 -4.66 1.34
CA GLY A 167 -17.88 -4.48 2.73
C GLY A 167 -16.88 -5.54 3.22
N VAL A 168 -16.65 -6.61 2.45
CA VAL A 168 -15.99 -7.84 2.92
C VAL A 168 -14.79 -8.21 2.08
N SER A 169 -14.98 -8.42 0.77
CA SER A 169 -13.93 -8.93 -0.11
C SER A 169 -14.15 -8.54 -1.58
N CYS A 170 -13.09 -8.68 -2.36
CA CYS A 170 -13.07 -8.45 -3.81
C CYS A 170 -12.23 -9.53 -4.49
N PRO A 171 -12.22 -9.60 -5.84
CA PRO A 171 -11.42 -10.58 -6.58
C PRO A 171 -9.95 -10.64 -6.18
N TYR A 172 -9.35 -9.51 -5.82
CA TYR A 172 -7.94 -9.38 -5.46
C TYR A 172 -7.60 -9.88 -4.05
N CYS A 173 -8.57 -9.95 -3.14
CA CYS A 173 -8.32 -10.31 -1.74
C CYS A 173 -9.12 -11.53 -1.25
N PHE A 174 -10.08 -12.01 -2.04
CA PHE A 174 -10.95 -13.12 -1.67
C PHE A 174 -10.19 -14.37 -1.24
N SER A 175 -9.13 -14.75 -1.98
CA SER A 175 -8.32 -15.93 -1.67
C SER A 175 -7.26 -15.68 -0.58
N ARG A 176 -6.79 -14.44 -0.45
CA ARG A 176 -5.74 -14.06 0.52
C ARG A 176 -6.28 -13.88 1.93
N ARG A 177 -7.59 -13.70 2.11
CA ARG A 177 -8.23 -13.49 3.40
C ARG A 177 -8.82 -14.79 3.91
N SER A 178 -8.60 -15.09 5.19
CA SER A 178 -9.24 -16.24 5.84
C SER A 178 -10.75 -16.03 6.00
N GLU A 179 -11.51 -17.12 6.15
CA GLU A 179 -12.96 -17.01 6.44
C GLU A 179 -13.24 -16.27 7.74
N GLU A 180 -12.37 -16.39 8.75
CA GLU A 180 -12.47 -15.60 9.98
C GLU A 180 -12.31 -14.10 9.71
N GLU A 181 -11.36 -13.71 8.86
CA GLU A 181 -11.17 -12.32 8.45
C GLU A 181 -12.34 -11.77 7.65
N LYS A 182 -12.99 -12.60 6.83
CA LYS A 182 -14.21 -12.25 6.10
C LYS A 182 -15.39 -12.11 7.05
N GLU A 183 -15.56 -13.01 8.01
CA GLU A 183 -16.64 -12.92 8.98
C GLU A 183 -16.50 -11.69 9.89
N ARG A 184 -15.28 -11.35 10.31
CA ARG A 184 -15.03 -10.08 11.02
C ARG A 184 -15.39 -8.86 10.17
N ALA A 185 -15.16 -8.91 8.86
CA ALA A 185 -15.55 -7.84 7.95
C ALA A 185 -17.08 -7.75 7.79
N ARG A 186 -17.78 -8.90 7.64
CA ARG A 186 -19.25 -8.96 7.64
C ARG A 186 -19.84 -8.40 8.92
N ALA A 187 -19.27 -8.73 10.08
CA ALA A 187 -19.70 -8.19 11.37
C ALA A 187 -19.57 -6.66 11.44
N ARG A 188 -18.43 -6.09 11.01
CA ARG A 188 -18.26 -4.63 10.92
C ARG A 188 -19.25 -3.99 9.95
N HIS A 189 -19.51 -4.64 8.82
CA HIS A 189 -20.48 -4.16 7.84
C HIS A 189 -21.92 -4.18 8.38
N ARG A 190 -22.30 -5.24 9.11
CA ARG A 190 -23.59 -5.30 9.83
C ARG A 190 -23.72 -4.14 10.82
N GLN A 191 -22.68 -3.87 11.62
CA GLN A 191 -22.68 -2.72 12.55
C GLN A 191 -22.86 -1.39 11.82
N PHE A 192 -22.14 -1.17 10.72
CA PHE A 192 -22.28 0.04 9.92
C PHE A 192 -23.68 0.18 9.32
N LYS A 193 -24.26 -0.90 8.78
CA LYS A 193 -25.64 -0.89 8.27
C LYS A 193 -26.67 -0.56 9.35
N THR A 194 -26.49 -1.08 10.56
CA THR A 194 -27.42 -0.85 11.67
C THR A 194 -27.28 0.54 12.27
N TRP A 195 -26.06 1.05 12.43
CA TRP A 195 -25.78 2.24 13.26
C TRP A 195 -25.16 3.42 12.51
N GLY A 196 -24.80 3.27 11.23
CA GLY A 196 -24.00 4.24 10.49
C GLY A 196 -22.54 4.34 10.94
N VAL A 197 -22.12 3.55 11.93
CA VAL A 197 -20.77 3.58 12.51
C VAL A 197 -20.33 2.19 12.98
N ILE A 198 -19.05 1.87 12.80
CA ILE A 198 -18.45 0.64 13.32
C ILE A 198 -18.30 0.76 14.84
N GLY A 199 -18.68 -0.29 15.57
CA GLY A 199 -18.72 -0.30 17.03
C GLY A 199 -20.04 0.15 17.66
N GLY A 200 -21.06 0.48 16.84
CA GLY A 200 -22.38 0.88 17.34
C GLY A 200 -22.39 2.26 18.03
N PRO A 201 -23.46 2.58 18.80
CA PRO A 201 -23.62 3.88 19.47
C PRO A 201 -22.45 4.21 20.40
N ASP A 202 -21.88 3.19 21.03
CA ASP A 202 -20.77 3.32 21.96
C ASP A 202 -19.39 3.33 21.27
N LYS A 203 -19.34 3.25 19.93
CA LYS A 203 -18.12 3.22 19.12
C LYS A 203 -17.11 2.16 19.58
N GLY A 204 -17.62 1.01 20.03
CA GLY A 204 -16.81 -0.10 20.54
C GLY A 204 -16.29 0.09 21.97
N ARG A 205 -16.72 1.14 22.68
CA ARG A 205 -16.48 1.27 24.12
C ARG A 205 -17.41 0.29 24.84
N SER A 206 -16.87 -0.52 25.75
CA SER A 206 -17.71 -1.35 26.61
C SER A 206 -18.73 -0.48 27.34
N PRO A 207 -20.02 -0.85 27.38
CA PRO A 207 -21.01 -0.15 28.19
C PRO A 207 -20.47 0.01 29.60
N LYS A 208 -20.55 1.22 30.19
CA LYS A 208 -20.26 1.37 31.62
C LYS A 208 -21.17 0.40 32.35
N ARG A 209 -20.58 -0.57 33.07
CA ARG A 209 -21.32 -1.46 33.97
C ARG A 209 -22.16 -0.54 34.85
N LEU A 210 -23.48 -0.60 34.73
CA LEU A 210 -24.37 0.03 35.69
C LEU A 210 -24.00 -0.64 37.02
N GLU A 211 -23.38 0.12 37.92
CA GLU A 211 -23.10 -0.38 39.26
C GLU A 211 -24.45 -0.73 39.87
N ALA A 212 -24.65 -2.01 40.15
CA ALA A 212 -25.79 -2.45 40.92
C ALA A 212 -25.64 -1.79 42.29
N SER A 213 -26.44 -0.76 42.55
CA SER A 213 -26.53 -0.17 43.88
C SER A 213 -27.12 -1.23 44.82
N ASP A 214 -26.27 -1.74 45.70
CA ASP A 214 -26.64 -2.61 46.80
C ASP A 214 -27.82 -2.01 47.58
N GLY A 215 -28.88 -2.82 47.73
CA GLY A 215 -30.10 -2.45 48.41
C GLY A 215 -30.77 -3.64 49.08
N VAL A 216 -30.01 -4.54 49.71
CA VAL A 216 -30.57 -5.49 50.67
C VAL A 216 -30.53 -4.83 52.05
N LYS A 217 -31.66 -4.31 52.50
CA LYS A 217 -31.88 -3.94 53.91
C LYS A 217 -32.25 -5.22 54.66
N GLU A 218 -31.33 -5.74 55.46
CA GLU A 218 -31.67 -6.69 56.53
C GLU A 218 -32.34 -5.92 57.68
N ASP A 219 -33.62 -6.24 57.93
CA ASP A 219 -34.35 -5.80 59.11
C ASP A 219 -33.79 -6.50 60.36
N LYS A 220 -33.15 -5.72 61.24
CA LYS A 220 -32.82 -6.15 62.61
C LYS A 220 -34.06 -5.98 63.50
N GLN A 221 -34.70 -7.08 63.88
CA GLN A 221 -35.64 -7.10 65.00
C GLN A 221 -34.90 -6.94 66.35
N PRO A 222 -35.49 -6.21 67.32
CA PRO A 222 -34.81 -5.87 68.57
C PRO A 222 -34.84 -7.03 69.57
N ARG A 223 -33.77 -7.13 70.36
CA ARG A 223 -33.65 -8.05 71.50
C ARG A 223 -34.69 -7.71 72.57
N ASN A 224 -35.24 -8.73 73.22
CA ASN A 224 -35.45 -8.71 74.66
C ASN A 224 -35.32 -10.13 75.26
N SER A 225 -34.68 -10.13 76.42
CA SER A 225 -34.33 -11.21 77.34
C SER A 225 -35.51 -11.81 78.10
N VAL A 226 -35.53 -13.14 78.27
CA VAL A 226 -35.57 -13.89 79.55
C VAL A 226 -34.81 -15.20 79.33
#